data_AF-A0A7L8D177-F1
#
_entry.id   AF-A0A7L8D177-F1
#
_cell.length_a   1.000
_cell.length_b   1.000
_cell.length_c   1.000
_cell.angle_alpha   90.00
_cell.angle_beta   90.00
_cell.angle_gamma   90.00
#
_symmetry.space_group_name_H-M   'P 1'
#
loop_
_entity.id
_entity.type
_entity.pdbx_description
1 polymer ?
#
loop_
_entity_poly.entity_id
_entity_poly.type
_entity_poly.pdbx_seq_one_letter_code
_entity_poly.pdbx_strand_id
1 'polypeptide(L)'
;MNLPFSSFGPPLSGKTLLALGEAAEAQFDSTDWTKFAYEVDEANLICNHPRLLRSLSFGDTDYGECVLQVVRHLQNNRPSALGALAQRPKIRTWIEENAPDAALELGLGQAHVVGPLRTLSSSEVVDRALKDADHLLHTRGPVSCVDRLHTALHGYLRDLCGKAGLTFAPDASLTTLFKLLRTEHPSFKNLGPQDQEMARVLGSMAATVDALNTLRNRASVAHPNEALLGEPEAMLMVNITRSLFHYLEAKT
;
A
#
# COMPACT_ATOMS: atom_id res chain seq x y z
N MET A 1 17.68 10.59 -0.43
CA MET A 1 17.99 11.77 0.40
C MET A 1 16.90 11.82 1.48
N ASN A 2 17.23 11.37 2.69
CA ASN A 2 16.28 11.27 3.80
C ASN A 2 15.84 12.67 4.19
N LEU A 3 14.54 12.95 4.14
CA LEU A 3 14.00 14.19 4.68
C LEU A 3 14.25 14.18 6.19
N PRO A 4 14.81 15.25 6.77
CA PRO A 4 14.93 15.36 8.22
C PRO A 4 13.51 15.48 8.79
N PHE A 5 13.20 14.69 9.81
CA PHE A 5 12.06 14.94 10.69
C PHE A 5 12.18 16.40 11.15
N SER A 6 11.40 17.28 10.55
CA SER A 6 11.39 18.69 10.88
C SER A 6 10.62 18.84 12.19
N SER A 7 11.32 19.37 13.18
CA SER A 7 10.76 19.77 14.47
C SER A 7 9.60 20.75 14.29
N PHE A 8 8.71 20.77 15.30
CA PHE A 8 7.50 21.60 15.48
C PHE A 8 6.17 20.97 15.04
N GLY A 9 5.90 19.79 15.59
CA GLY A 9 4.53 19.36 15.93
C GLY A 9 4.28 19.50 17.44
N PRO A 10 3.02 19.48 17.92
CA PRO A 10 2.72 19.36 19.34
C PRO A 10 3.38 18.11 19.93
N PRO A 11 3.65 18.06 21.26
CA PRO A 11 4.13 16.84 21.89
C PRO A 11 3.16 15.69 21.59
N LEU A 12 3.69 14.57 21.11
CA LEU A 12 2.94 13.33 20.91
C LEU A 12 2.04 13.02 22.10
N SER A 13 0.84 12.51 21.79
CA SER A 13 -0.14 12.11 22.79
C SER A 13 0.42 11.05 23.74
N GLY A 14 -0.10 11.02 24.97
CA GLY A 14 0.28 10.01 25.96
C GLY A 14 0.05 8.57 25.46
N LYS A 15 -0.93 8.37 24.58
CA LYS A 15 -1.21 7.07 23.95
C LYS A 15 -0.11 6.68 22.96
N THR A 16 0.40 7.62 22.18
CA THR A 16 1.47 7.36 21.21
C THR A 16 2.82 7.11 21.88
N LEU A 17 3.11 7.80 22.99
CA LEU A 17 4.29 7.49 23.81
C LEU A 17 4.20 6.10 24.45
N LEU A 18 3.01 5.71 24.88
CA LEU A 18 2.78 4.37 25.42
C LEU A 18 3.01 3.31 24.33
N ALA A 19 2.44 3.49 23.14
CA ALA A 19 2.64 2.58 22.01
C ALA A 19 4.11 2.46 21.59
N LEU A 20 4.87 3.58 21.59
CA LEU A 20 6.32 3.54 21.36
C LEU A 20 7.06 2.76 22.45
N GLY A 21 6.63 2.91 23.70
CA GLY A 21 7.18 2.18 24.84
C GLY A 21 6.92 0.67 24.72
N GLU A 22 5.67 0.27 24.47
CA GLU A 22 5.27 -1.13 24.30
C GLU A 22 5.98 -1.77 23.10
N ALA A 23 6.14 -1.03 21.99
CA ALA A 23 6.89 -1.50 20.82
C ALA A 23 8.36 -1.78 21.17
N ALA A 24 9.01 -0.85 21.88
CA ALA A 24 10.41 -1.00 22.26
C ALA A 24 10.61 -2.08 23.31
N GLU A 25 9.68 -2.20 24.27
CA GLU A 25 9.66 -3.28 25.24
C GLU A 25 9.53 -4.65 24.57
N ALA A 26 8.64 -4.79 23.59
CA ALA A 26 8.38 -6.05 22.91
C ALA A 26 9.48 -6.45 21.90
N GLN A 27 10.18 -5.49 21.29
CA GLN A 27 11.01 -5.73 20.11
C GLN A 27 12.51 -5.50 20.28
N PHE A 28 12.94 -4.68 21.24
CA PHE A 28 14.37 -4.38 21.43
C PHE A 28 15.05 -5.34 22.39
N ASP A 29 16.19 -5.85 21.93
CA ASP A 29 17.18 -6.49 22.80
C ASP A 29 18.27 -5.49 23.24
N SER A 30 19.23 -5.96 24.05
CA SER A 30 20.34 -5.14 24.55
C SER A 30 21.23 -4.60 23.43
N THR A 31 21.33 -5.32 22.31
CA THR A 31 22.12 -4.90 21.14
C THR A 31 21.41 -3.78 20.38
N ASP A 32 20.09 -3.88 20.21
CA ASP A 32 19.26 -2.87 19.57
C ASP A 32 19.33 -1.53 20.31
N TRP A 33 19.19 -1.56 21.65
CA TRP A 33 19.35 -0.37 22.50
C TRP A 33 20.75 0.25 22.39
N THR A 34 21.79 -0.58 22.46
CA THR A 34 23.18 -0.10 22.39
C THR A 34 23.48 0.54 21.04
N LYS A 35 23.09 -0.10 19.93
CA LYS A 35 23.25 0.46 18.57
C LYS A 35 22.50 1.79 18.44
N PHE A 36 21.25 1.83 18.89
CA PHE A 36 20.45 3.05 18.86
C PHE A 36 21.12 4.19 19.63
N ALA A 37 21.65 3.90 20.83
CA ALA A 37 22.32 4.90 21.65
C ALA A 37 23.53 5.54 20.94
N TYR A 38 24.33 4.77 20.23
CA TYR A 38 25.45 5.32 19.44
C TYR A 38 25.00 6.08 18.20
N GLU A 39 23.93 5.64 17.53
CA GLU A 39 23.42 6.29 16.33
C GLU A 39 22.83 7.68 16.60
N VAL A 40 22.17 7.87 17.75
CA VAL A 40 21.56 9.17 18.13
C VAL A 40 22.43 10.01 19.07
N ASP A 41 23.66 9.59 19.33
CA ASP A 41 24.59 10.21 20.28
C ASP A 41 23.97 10.38 21.69
N GLU A 42 23.30 9.32 22.16
CA GLU A 42 22.59 9.23 23.46
C GLU A 42 23.08 8.05 24.31
N ALA A 43 24.37 7.74 24.22
CA ALA A 43 25.00 6.68 25.03
C ALA A 43 24.77 6.89 26.54
N ASN A 44 24.76 8.14 27.02
CA ASN A 44 24.52 8.43 28.43
C ASN A 44 23.07 8.16 28.87
N LEU A 45 22.09 8.41 28.02
CA LEU A 45 20.69 8.18 28.35
C LEU A 45 20.35 6.69 28.40
N ILE A 46 20.94 5.90 27.50
CA ILE A 46 20.55 4.50 27.26
C ILE A 46 21.56 3.52 27.87
N CYS A 47 22.85 3.64 27.54
CA CYS A 47 23.89 2.71 28.03
C CYS A 47 24.22 2.95 29.51
N ASN A 48 24.14 4.20 29.99
CA ASN A 48 24.33 4.55 31.39
C ASN A 48 23.03 4.64 32.18
N HIS A 49 21.89 4.21 31.60
CA HIS A 49 20.63 4.14 32.35
C HIS A 49 20.79 3.15 33.52
N PRO A 50 20.43 3.54 34.76
CA PRO A 50 20.71 2.74 35.95
C PRO A 50 20.05 1.34 35.94
N ARG A 51 18.95 1.20 35.18
CA ARG A 51 18.12 -0.02 35.16
C ARG A 51 17.77 -0.59 33.79
N LEU A 52 17.92 0.14 32.67
CA LEU A 52 17.29 -0.25 31.40
C LEU A 52 17.83 -1.59 30.86
N LEU A 53 19.13 -1.64 30.59
CA LEU A 53 19.79 -2.85 30.06
C LEU A 53 19.84 -3.97 31.10
N ARG A 54 19.89 -3.62 32.39
CA ARG A 54 19.88 -4.58 33.50
C ARG A 54 18.52 -5.27 33.58
N SER A 55 17.44 -4.52 33.69
CA SER A 55 16.08 -5.05 33.79
C SER A 55 15.71 -5.87 32.55
N LEU A 56 16.15 -5.46 31.35
CA LEU A 56 16.03 -6.28 30.14
C LEU A 56 16.77 -7.62 30.25
N SER A 57 18.03 -7.60 30.70
CA SER A 57 18.85 -8.81 30.83
C SER A 57 18.34 -9.80 31.88
N PHE A 58 17.69 -9.31 32.94
CA PHE A 58 17.16 -10.13 34.02
C PHE A 58 15.66 -10.45 33.87
N GLY A 59 14.97 -9.84 32.89
CA GLY A 59 13.53 -9.97 32.71
C GLY A 59 12.73 -9.36 33.87
N ASP A 60 13.25 -8.29 34.48
CA ASP A 60 12.61 -7.63 35.61
C ASP A 60 11.29 -6.97 35.17
N THR A 61 10.29 -6.97 36.04
CA THR A 61 8.96 -6.40 35.77
C THR A 61 8.98 -4.87 35.59
N ASP A 62 10.08 -4.20 35.98
CA ASP A 62 10.27 -2.76 35.84
C ASP A 62 10.89 -2.35 34.48
N TYR A 63 11.12 -3.30 33.57
CA TYR A 63 11.69 -3.01 32.26
C TYR A 63 10.83 -2.04 31.44
N GLY A 64 9.51 -2.30 31.33
CA GLY A 64 8.58 -1.40 30.60
C GLY A 64 8.57 0.03 31.15
N GLU A 65 8.68 0.20 32.48
CA GLU A 65 8.82 1.52 33.10
C GLU A 65 10.11 2.23 32.70
N CYS A 66 11.23 1.49 32.64
CA CYS A 66 12.52 2.03 32.18
C CYS A 66 12.45 2.46 30.71
N VAL A 67 11.79 1.68 29.86
CA VAL A 67 11.59 2.02 28.44
C VAL A 67 10.79 3.32 28.31
N LEU A 68 9.69 3.47 29.07
CA LEU A 68 8.88 4.68 29.06
C LEU A 68 9.63 5.92 29.57
N GLN A 69 10.54 5.77 30.53
CA GLN A 69 11.41 6.87 30.98
C GLN A 69 12.30 7.38 29.84
N VAL A 70 12.90 6.46 29.07
CA VAL A 70 13.71 6.81 27.89
C VAL A 70 12.86 7.50 26.83
N VAL A 71 11.71 6.92 26.46
CA VAL A 71 10.80 7.50 25.44
C VAL A 71 10.34 8.92 25.82
N ARG A 72 9.95 9.14 27.09
CA ARG A 72 9.58 10.48 27.59
C ARG A 72 10.76 11.45 27.58
N HIS A 73 11.96 11.00 27.94
CA HIS A 73 13.14 11.84 27.90
C HIS A 73 13.46 12.28 26.46
N LEU A 74 13.36 11.36 25.50
CA LEU A 74 13.57 11.67 24.08
C LEU A 74 12.53 12.67 23.56
N GLN A 75 11.26 12.55 23.93
CA GLN A 75 10.23 13.54 23.53
C GLN A 75 10.54 14.95 24.02
N ASN A 76 10.97 15.07 25.27
CA ASN A 76 11.17 16.38 25.90
C ASN A 76 12.49 17.04 25.49
N ASN A 77 13.54 16.24 25.24
CA ASN A 77 14.90 16.76 25.06
C ASN A 77 15.50 16.49 23.67
N ARG A 78 15.03 15.47 22.95
CA ARG A 78 15.61 14.99 21.68
C ARG A 78 14.54 14.44 20.70
N PRO A 79 13.61 15.28 20.22
CA PRO A 79 12.51 14.84 19.36
C PRO A 79 12.97 14.18 18.05
N SER A 80 14.14 14.57 17.52
CA SER A 80 14.75 13.91 16.35
C SER A 80 15.15 12.46 16.63
N ALA A 81 15.69 12.18 17.83
CA ALA A 81 16.03 10.82 18.25
C ALA A 81 14.77 9.99 18.52
N LEU A 82 13.71 10.60 19.05
CA LEU A 82 12.40 9.93 19.17
C LEU A 82 11.84 9.52 17.80
N GLY A 83 11.93 10.42 16.81
CA GLY A 83 11.56 10.10 15.43
C GLY A 83 12.42 8.97 14.84
N ALA A 84 13.72 8.94 15.15
CA ALA A 84 14.61 7.87 14.73
C ALA A 84 14.23 6.51 15.37
N LEU A 85 13.83 6.51 16.66
CA LEU A 85 13.33 5.32 17.35
C LEU A 85 12.08 4.78 16.66
N ALA A 86 11.10 5.64 16.39
CA ALA A 86 9.84 5.30 15.74
C ALA A 86 10.01 4.72 14.32
N GLN A 87 11.05 5.16 13.60
CA GLN A 87 11.32 4.68 12.23
C GLN A 87 12.05 3.34 12.14
N ARG A 88 12.49 2.76 13.26
CA ARG A 88 13.21 1.47 13.22
C ARG A 88 12.30 0.35 12.74
N PRO A 89 12.77 -0.56 11.85
CA PRO A 89 11.91 -1.54 11.20
C PRO A 89 11.04 -2.34 12.18
N LYS A 90 11.63 -2.89 13.26
CA LYS A 90 10.90 -3.67 14.26
C LYS A 90 9.84 -2.84 15.00
N ILE A 91 10.17 -1.60 15.36
CA ILE A 91 9.27 -0.68 16.08
C ILE A 91 8.13 -0.23 15.18
N ARG A 92 8.46 0.19 13.96
CA ARG A 92 7.49 0.61 12.95
C ARG A 92 6.49 -0.50 12.67
N THR A 93 6.95 -1.71 12.33
CA THR A 93 6.06 -2.84 12.03
C THR A 93 5.16 -3.15 13.21
N TRP A 94 5.69 -3.16 14.43
CA TRP A 94 4.88 -3.40 15.62
C TRP A 94 3.80 -2.32 15.84
N ILE A 95 4.15 -1.04 15.67
CA ILE A 95 3.20 0.07 15.85
C ILE A 95 2.11 0.06 14.76
N GLU A 96 2.48 -0.23 13.50
CA GLU A 96 1.52 -0.37 12.40
C GLU A 96 0.51 -1.50 12.66
N GLU A 97 0.95 -2.60 13.28
CA GLU A 97 0.11 -3.77 13.57
C GLU A 97 -0.75 -3.60 14.83
N ASN A 98 -0.21 -3.00 15.89
CA ASN A 98 -0.83 -3.00 17.23
C ASN A 98 -1.44 -1.64 17.64
N ALA A 99 -1.00 -0.53 17.04
CA ALA A 99 -1.40 0.83 17.41
C ALA A 99 -1.52 1.76 16.19
N PRO A 100 -2.51 1.55 15.29
CA PRO A 100 -2.64 2.30 14.04
C PRO A 100 -2.84 3.82 14.24
N ASP A 101 -3.52 4.23 15.31
CA ASP A 101 -3.69 5.64 15.67
C ASP A 101 -2.34 6.30 16.01
N ALA A 102 -1.46 5.58 16.70
CA ALA A 102 -0.10 6.03 17.00
C ALA A 102 0.77 6.07 15.73
N ALA A 103 0.60 5.11 14.82
CA ALA A 103 1.28 5.10 13.52
C ALA A 103 0.92 6.34 12.69
N LEU A 104 -0.36 6.77 12.71
CA LEU A 104 -0.82 7.97 12.03
C LEU A 104 -0.23 9.24 12.66
N GLU A 105 -0.25 9.35 13.99
CA GLU A 105 0.31 10.50 14.72
C GLU A 105 1.84 10.63 14.52
N LEU A 106 2.55 9.50 14.42
CA LEU A 106 3.98 9.45 14.16
C LEU A 106 4.35 9.64 12.68
N GLY A 107 3.36 9.73 11.78
CA GLY A 107 3.59 9.75 10.33
C GLY A 107 4.27 8.49 9.80
N LEU A 108 4.11 7.36 10.50
CA LEU A 108 4.61 6.03 10.10
C LEU A 108 3.63 5.32 9.16
N GLY A 109 2.35 5.70 9.17
CA GLY A 109 1.38 5.22 8.19
C GLY A 109 1.81 5.54 6.77
N GLN A 110 1.57 4.60 5.83
CA GLN A 110 2.00 4.65 4.43
C GLN A 110 2.17 6.07 3.92
N ALA A 111 3.42 6.49 3.78
CA ALA A 111 3.76 7.65 3.01
C ALA A 111 3.37 7.35 1.55
N HIS A 112 2.10 7.62 1.20
CA HIS A 112 1.85 8.27 -0.08
C HIS A 112 2.54 9.64 0.02
N VAL A 113 3.87 9.63 -0.13
CA VAL A 113 4.55 10.80 -0.65
C VAL A 113 3.91 10.98 -2.01
N VAL A 114 2.93 11.88 -2.09
CA VAL A 114 2.62 12.55 -3.34
C VAL A 114 3.88 13.35 -3.63
N GLY A 115 4.88 12.65 -4.20
CA GLY A 115 5.87 13.31 -5.04
C GLY A 115 5.10 14.13 -6.06
N PRO A 116 5.70 15.21 -6.61
CA PRO A 116 4.99 16.08 -7.56
C PRO A 116 4.26 15.16 -8.52
N LEU A 117 2.93 15.28 -8.60
CA LEU A 117 2.04 14.38 -9.33
C LEU A 117 2.68 14.10 -10.70
N ARG A 118 3.47 13.04 -10.78
CA ARG A 118 3.68 12.36 -12.03
C ARG A 118 2.38 11.63 -12.18
N THR A 119 1.41 12.30 -12.80
CA THR A 119 0.40 11.60 -13.58
C THR A 119 1.20 10.69 -14.48
N LEU A 120 1.33 9.44 -14.04
CA LEU A 120 1.90 8.39 -14.86
C LEU A 120 1.12 8.44 -16.17
N SER A 121 1.85 8.34 -17.27
CA SER A 121 1.18 8.11 -18.54
C SER A 121 0.35 6.83 -18.44
N SER A 122 -0.67 6.74 -19.28
CA SER A 122 -1.56 5.58 -19.40
C SER A 122 -0.72 4.30 -19.55
N SER A 123 0.32 4.38 -20.38
CA SER A 123 1.28 3.29 -20.64
C SER A 123 2.09 2.89 -19.39
N GLU A 124 2.59 3.85 -18.60
CA GLU A 124 3.33 3.53 -17.36
C GLU A 124 2.46 2.84 -16.29
N VAL A 125 1.15 3.15 -16.24
CA VAL A 125 0.20 2.47 -15.35
C VAL A 125 -0.01 1.01 -15.80
N VAL A 126 -0.16 0.78 -17.10
CA VAL A 126 -0.31 -0.56 -17.69
C VAL A 126 0.94 -1.39 -17.45
N ASP A 127 2.12 -0.86 -17.79
CA ASP A 127 3.41 -1.54 -17.61
C ASP A 127 3.64 -1.97 -16.16
N ARG A 128 3.33 -1.07 -15.21
CA ARG A 128 3.42 -1.37 -13.79
C ARG A 128 2.45 -2.48 -13.38
N ALA A 129 1.20 -2.40 -13.83
CA ALA A 129 0.18 -3.38 -13.51
C ALA A 129 0.50 -4.78 -14.05
N LEU A 130 1.04 -4.86 -15.27
CA LEU A 130 1.44 -6.10 -15.89
C LEU A 130 2.65 -6.71 -15.17
N LYS A 131 3.67 -5.90 -14.82
CA LYS A 131 4.82 -6.34 -14.02
C LYS A 131 4.43 -6.80 -12.62
N ASP A 132 3.53 -6.08 -11.94
CA ASP A 132 2.99 -6.48 -10.64
C ASP A 132 2.25 -7.81 -10.75
N ALA A 133 1.43 -8.00 -11.80
CA ALA A 133 0.74 -9.25 -12.04
C ALA A 133 1.70 -10.41 -12.33
N ASP A 134 2.77 -10.20 -13.09
CA ASP A 134 3.82 -11.21 -13.28
C ASP A 134 4.46 -11.58 -11.95
N HIS A 135 4.84 -10.60 -11.12
CA HIS A 135 5.43 -10.90 -9.82
C HIS A 135 4.47 -11.69 -8.91
N LEU A 136 3.19 -11.33 -8.87
CA LEU A 136 2.17 -12.02 -8.08
C LEU A 136 1.89 -13.43 -8.59
N LEU A 137 1.90 -13.66 -9.90
CA LEU A 137 1.74 -15.00 -10.48
C LEU A 137 2.82 -15.95 -9.96
N HIS A 138 4.07 -15.49 -9.91
CA HIS A 138 5.20 -16.30 -9.48
C HIS A 138 5.26 -16.52 -7.96
N THR A 139 4.69 -15.60 -7.16
CA THR A 139 4.88 -15.60 -5.70
C THR A 139 3.65 -16.03 -4.90
N ARG A 140 2.45 -15.75 -5.40
CA ARG A 140 1.17 -15.94 -4.68
C ARG A 140 0.07 -16.56 -5.53
N GLY A 141 0.40 -16.96 -6.75
CA GLY A 141 -0.49 -17.64 -7.67
C GLY A 141 -1.58 -16.75 -8.32
N PRO A 142 -2.38 -17.33 -9.22
CA PRO A 142 -3.26 -16.59 -10.12
C PRO A 142 -4.43 -15.88 -9.43
N VAL A 143 -4.98 -16.45 -8.37
CA VAL A 143 -6.10 -15.86 -7.60
C VAL A 143 -5.72 -14.49 -7.02
N SER A 144 -4.46 -14.35 -6.59
CA SER A 144 -3.91 -13.09 -6.06
C SER A 144 -3.75 -12.00 -7.12
N CYS A 145 -3.67 -12.39 -8.40
CA CYS A 145 -3.46 -11.45 -9.50
C CYS A 145 -4.76 -10.79 -9.96
N VAL A 146 -5.91 -11.45 -9.76
CA VAL A 146 -7.21 -10.98 -10.24
C VAL A 146 -7.58 -9.62 -9.63
N ASP A 147 -7.42 -9.46 -8.31
CA ASP A 147 -7.70 -8.18 -7.62
C ASP A 147 -6.75 -7.06 -8.06
N ARG A 148 -5.46 -7.38 -8.23
CA ARG A 148 -4.45 -6.40 -8.64
C ARG A 148 -4.69 -5.90 -10.06
N LEU A 149 -4.98 -6.81 -10.98
CA LEU A 149 -5.29 -6.47 -12.38
C LEU A 149 -6.62 -5.73 -12.51
N HIS A 150 -7.63 -6.08 -11.71
CA HIS A 150 -8.89 -5.34 -11.64
C HIS A 150 -8.65 -3.89 -11.21
N THR A 151 -7.95 -3.69 -10.10
CA THR A 151 -7.65 -2.36 -9.56
C THR A 151 -6.89 -1.51 -10.57
N ALA A 152 -5.90 -2.11 -11.23
CA ALA A 152 -5.14 -1.43 -12.27
C ALA A 152 -5.99 -1.07 -13.49
N LEU A 153 -6.83 -2.00 -13.98
CA LEU A 153 -7.67 -1.76 -15.15
C LEU A 153 -8.68 -0.64 -14.86
N HIS A 154 -9.19 -0.58 -13.63
CA HIS A 154 -10.07 0.49 -13.19
C HIS A 154 -9.38 1.86 -13.25
N GLY A 155 -8.19 1.99 -12.67
CA GLY A 155 -7.40 3.22 -12.74
C GLY A 155 -7.08 3.62 -14.18
N TYR A 156 -6.71 2.65 -15.02
CA TYR A 156 -6.38 2.87 -16.42
C TYR A 156 -7.58 3.37 -17.25
N LEU A 157 -8.75 2.77 -17.09
CA LEU A 157 -9.95 3.22 -17.79
C LEU A 157 -10.39 4.63 -17.38
N ARG A 158 -10.21 5.01 -16.10
CA ARG A 158 -10.47 6.38 -15.63
C ARG A 158 -9.55 7.38 -16.30
N ASP A 159 -8.27 7.06 -16.39
CA ASP A 159 -7.26 7.90 -17.04
C ASP A 159 -7.56 8.07 -18.54
N LEU A 160 -7.88 6.98 -19.26
CA LEU A 160 -8.29 7.05 -20.66
C LEU A 160 -9.54 7.91 -20.86
N CYS A 161 -10.58 7.73 -20.03
CA CYS A 161 -11.78 8.54 -20.10
C CYS A 161 -11.47 10.03 -19.82
N GLY A 162 -10.65 10.31 -18.81
CA GLY A 162 -10.25 11.68 -18.45
C GLY A 162 -9.47 12.36 -19.56
N LYS A 163 -8.51 11.67 -20.18
CA LYS A 163 -7.71 12.17 -21.32
C LYS A 163 -8.57 12.48 -22.55
N ALA A 164 -9.61 11.68 -22.78
CA ALA A 164 -10.58 11.90 -23.84
C ALA A 164 -11.64 12.97 -23.50
N GLY A 165 -11.58 13.59 -22.31
CA GLY A 165 -12.56 14.59 -21.86
C GLY A 165 -13.94 14.01 -21.51
N LEU A 166 -14.02 12.70 -21.28
CA LEU A 166 -15.27 12.02 -20.94
C LEU A 166 -15.56 12.20 -19.44
N THR A 167 -16.79 12.62 -19.12
CA THR A 167 -17.22 12.84 -17.74
C THR A 167 -17.80 11.57 -17.14
N PHE A 168 -17.39 11.23 -15.92
CA PHE A 168 -17.89 10.07 -15.17
C PHE A 168 -17.93 10.37 -13.67
N ALA A 169 -18.74 9.61 -12.93
CA ALA A 169 -18.86 9.75 -11.48
C ALA A 169 -17.56 9.35 -10.75
N PRO A 170 -17.21 9.98 -9.61
CA PRO A 170 -16.01 9.64 -8.85
C PRO A 170 -15.91 8.15 -8.48
N ASP A 171 -17.04 7.51 -8.21
CA ASP A 171 -17.22 6.10 -7.84
C ASP A 171 -17.64 5.19 -9.01
N ALA A 172 -17.51 5.67 -10.26
CA ALA A 172 -17.90 4.91 -11.44
C ALA A 172 -17.24 3.53 -11.48
N SER A 173 -18.06 2.49 -11.65
CA SER A 173 -17.59 1.10 -11.72
C SER A 173 -16.72 0.84 -12.94
N LEU A 174 -15.94 -0.26 -12.90
CA LEU A 174 -15.17 -0.74 -14.04
C LEU A 174 -16.03 -0.96 -15.28
N THR A 175 -17.22 -1.57 -15.12
CA THR A 175 -18.18 -1.81 -16.19
C THR A 175 -18.69 -0.50 -16.79
N THR A 176 -19.00 0.49 -15.94
CA THR A 176 -19.47 1.82 -16.36
C THR A 176 -18.41 2.54 -17.20
N LEU A 177 -17.16 2.54 -16.74
CA LEU A 177 -16.05 3.17 -17.45
C LEU A 177 -15.75 2.49 -18.78
N PHE A 178 -15.76 1.15 -18.82
CA PHE A 178 -15.52 0.41 -20.05
C PHE A 178 -16.63 0.64 -21.09
N LYS A 179 -17.88 0.72 -20.63
CA LYS A 179 -19.02 1.10 -21.49
C LYS A 179 -18.82 2.50 -22.05
N LEU A 180 -18.50 3.47 -21.19
CA LEU A 180 -18.28 4.87 -21.59
C LEU A 180 -17.17 4.99 -22.63
N LEU A 181 -16.04 4.30 -22.42
CA LEU A 181 -14.93 4.27 -23.36
C LEU A 181 -15.39 3.72 -24.73
N ARG A 182 -16.03 2.56 -24.75
CA ARG A 182 -16.52 1.92 -25.98
C ARG A 182 -17.53 2.77 -26.75
N THR A 183 -18.41 3.50 -26.06
CA THR A 183 -19.48 4.24 -26.72
C THR A 183 -19.08 5.66 -27.10
N GLU A 184 -18.24 6.33 -26.30
CA GLU A 184 -17.95 7.75 -26.47
C GLU A 184 -16.53 8.09 -26.91
N HIS A 185 -15.55 7.23 -26.67
CA HIS A 185 -14.17 7.55 -27.02
C HIS A 185 -13.97 7.60 -28.55
N PRO A 186 -13.30 8.64 -29.11
CA PRO A 186 -13.13 8.82 -30.55
C PRO A 186 -12.56 7.59 -31.27
N SER A 187 -11.53 6.96 -30.71
CA SER A 187 -10.91 5.76 -31.29
C SER A 187 -11.86 4.55 -31.44
N PHE A 188 -12.98 4.54 -30.73
CA PHE A 188 -13.96 3.44 -30.74
C PHE A 188 -15.20 3.72 -31.58
N LYS A 189 -15.34 4.94 -32.14
CA LYS A 189 -16.45 5.28 -33.04
C LYS A 189 -16.36 4.60 -34.42
N ASN A 190 -15.16 4.12 -34.80
CA ASN A 190 -14.93 3.36 -36.04
C ASN A 190 -13.83 2.32 -35.82
N LEU A 191 -14.19 1.04 -35.82
CA LEU A 191 -13.25 -0.08 -35.62
C LEU A 191 -12.71 -0.67 -36.94
N GLY A 192 -12.99 -0.02 -38.07
CA GLY A 192 -12.50 -0.40 -39.40
C GLY A 192 -13.47 -1.28 -40.20
N PRO A 193 -12.99 -2.05 -41.20
CA PRO A 193 -13.85 -2.78 -42.13
C PRO A 193 -14.77 -3.84 -41.50
N GLN A 194 -14.44 -4.32 -40.29
CA GLN A 194 -15.19 -5.35 -39.56
C GLN A 194 -15.81 -4.80 -38.28
N ASP A 195 -16.25 -3.55 -38.32
CA ASP A 195 -16.72 -2.80 -37.14
C ASP A 195 -17.82 -3.52 -36.35
N GLN A 196 -18.79 -4.12 -37.03
CA GLN A 196 -19.90 -4.83 -36.39
C GLN A 196 -19.43 -6.04 -35.57
N GLU A 197 -18.50 -6.84 -36.11
CA GLU A 197 -17.97 -8.00 -35.41
C GLU A 197 -17.06 -7.58 -34.24
N MET A 198 -16.26 -6.53 -34.43
CA MET A 198 -15.44 -5.99 -33.34
C MET A 198 -16.28 -5.38 -32.22
N ALA A 199 -17.36 -4.68 -32.57
CA ALA A 199 -18.32 -4.16 -31.59
C ALA A 199 -18.98 -5.30 -30.80
N ARG A 200 -19.28 -6.44 -31.45
CA ARG A 200 -19.79 -7.65 -30.82
C ARG A 200 -18.78 -8.26 -29.84
N VAL A 201 -17.52 -8.41 -30.26
CA VAL A 201 -16.43 -8.90 -29.40
C VAL A 201 -16.25 -8.00 -28.18
N LEU A 202 -16.20 -6.68 -28.38
CA LEU A 202 -16.10 -5.71 -27.28
C LEU A 202 -17.32 -5.73 -26.37
N GLY A 203 -18.51 -6.01 -26.91
CA GLY A 203 -19.73 -6.23 -26.12
C GLY A 203 -19.63 -7.47 -25.24
N SER A 204 -19.12 -8.58 -25.77
CA SER A 204 -18.86 -9.80 -24.99
C SER A 204 -17.81 -9.57 -23.90
N MET A 205 -16.74 -8.83 -24.21
CA MET A 205 -15.74 -8.45 -23.21
C MET A 205 -16.33 -7.57 -22.10
N ALA A 206 -17.35 -6.77 -22.38
CA ALA A 206 -18.02 -5.98 -21.34
C ALA A 206 -18.73 -6.89 -20.31
N ALA A 207 -19.32 -8.01 -20.75
CA ALA A 207 -19.88 -9.00 -19.85
C ALA A 207 -18.78 -9.68 -19.01
N THR A 208 -17.61 -9.95 -19.60
CA THR A 208 -16.46 -10.49 -18.86
C THR A 208 -15.90 -9.52 -17.83
N VAL A 209 -15.81 -8.23 -18.18
CA VAL A 209 -15.41 -7.14 -17.26
C VAL A 209 -16.39 -7.02 -16.10
N ASP A 210 -17.69 -7.20 -16.36
CA ASP A 210 -18.70 -7.21 -15.30
C ASP A 210 -18.55 -8.43 -14.37
N ALA A 211 -18.36 -9.62 -14.94
CA ALA A 211 -18.07 -10.82 -14.19
C ALA A 211 -16.80 -10.69 -13.33
N LEU A 212 -15.78 -9.98 -13.82
CA LEU A 212 -14.55 -9.70 -13.06
C LEU A 212 -14.83 -8.96 -11.75
N ASN A 213 -15.79 -8.03 -11.70
CA ASN A 213 -16.18 -7.38 -10.43
C ASN A 213 -16.72 -8.41 -9.42
N THR A 214 -17.54 -9.35 -9.89
CA THR A 214 -18.13 -10.40 -9.03
C THR A 214 -17.06 -11.36 -8.55
N LEU A 215 -16.17 -11.81 -9.44
CA LEU A 215 -15.08 -12.73 -9.12
C LEU A 215 -14.07 -12.10 -8.15
N ARG A 216 -13.72 -10.83 -8.34
CA ARG A 216 -12.87 -10.07 -7.42
C ARG A 216 -13.50 -9.99 -6.03
N ASN A 217 -14.79 -9.69 -5.94
CA ASN A 217 -15.46 -9.51 -4.65
C ASN A 217 -15.74 -10.82 -3.91
N ARG A 218 -16.03 -11.92 -4.63
CA ARG A 218 -16.55 -13.18 -4.04
C ARG A 218 -15.64 -14.39 -4.13
N ALA A 219 -14.59 -14.34 -4.97
CA ALA A 219 -13.77 -15.52 -5.27
C ALA A 219 -12.27 -15.19 -5.39
N SER A 220 -11.84 -14.04 -4.86
CA SER A 220 -10.43 -13.64 -4.80
C SER A 220 -9.99 -13.36 -3.36
N VAL A 221 -8.67 -13.25 -3.14
CA VAL A 221 -8.07 -12.93 -1.84
C VAL A 221 -8.32 -11.48 -1.37
N ALA A 222 -9.06 -10.68 -2.15
CA ALA A 222 -9.45 -9.31 -1.77
C ALA A 222 -10.34 -9.26 -0.52
N HIS A 223 -11.05 -10.35 -0.22
CA HIS A 223 -11.90 -10.52 0.95
C HIS A 223 -11.73 -11.95 1.51
N PRO A 224 -12.05 -12.20 2.79
CA PRO A 224 -12.04 -13.54 3.38
C PRO A 224 -13.16 -14.40 2.77
N ASN A 225 -12.91 -14.94 1.57
CA ASN A 225 -13.84 -15.77 0.82
C ASN A 225 -13.58 -17.26 1.10
N GLU A 226 -14.62 -18.01 1.44
CA GLU A 226 -14.54 -19.44 1.74
C GLU A 226 -14.28 -20.31 0.50
N ALA A 227 -14.66 -19.82 -0.69
CA ALA A 227 -14.45 -20.47 -1.97
C ALA A 227 -13.70 -19.54 -2.94
N LEU A 228 -12.43 -19.84 -3.18
CA LEU A 228 -11.61 -19.13 -4.15
C LEU A 228 -11.77 -19.71 -5.55
N LEU A 229 -11.44 -18.90 -6.57
CA LEU A 229 -11.32 -19.37 -7.95
C LEU A 229 -10.33 -20.53 -8.04
N GLY A 230 -10.67 -21.53 -8.86
CA GLY A 230 -9.71 -22.51 -9.32
C GLY A 230 -8.57 -21.84 -10.09
N GLU A 231 -7.38 -22.44 -10.01
CA GLU A 231 -6.20 -21.92 -10.68
C GLU A 231 -6.39 -21.73 -12.21
N PRO A 232 -7.03 -22.66 -12.95
CA PRO A 232 -7.29 -22.49 -14.38
C PRO A 232 -8.20 -21.29 -14.67
N GLU A 233 -9.28 -21.12 -13.92
CA GLU A 233 -10.23 -20.02 -14.10
C GLU A 233 -9.60 -18.68 -13.74
N ALA A 234 -8.79 -18.63 -12.68
CA ALA A 234 -8.03 -17.43 -12.31
C ALA A 234 -7.01 -17.05 -13.40
N MET A 235 -6.30 -18.03 -13.98
CA MET A 235 -5.40 -17.80 -15.10
C MET A 235 -6.12 -17.29 -16.35
N LEU A 236 -7.31 -17.83 -16.66
CA LEU A 236 -8.14 -17.33 -17.75
C LEU A 236 -8.47 -15.84 -17.55
N MET A 237 -8.89 -15.46 -16.34
CA MET A 237 -9.22 -14.06 -16.02
C MET A 237 -8.01 -13.13 -16.10
N VAL A 238 -6.85 -13.59 -15.63
CA VAL A 238 -5.58 -12.86 -15.78
C VAL A 238 -5.29 -12.60 -17.26
N ASN A 239 -5.36 -13.64 -18.10
CA ASN A 239 -5.04 -13.53 -19.52
C ASN A 239 -6.04 -12.65 -20.29
N ILE A 240 -7.33 -12.73 -19.97
CA ILE A 240 -8.35 -11.85 -20.56
C ILE A 240 -8.07 -10.39 -20.19
N THR A 241 -7.77 -10.13 -18.91
CA THR A 241 -7.49 -8.76 -18.44
C THR A 241 -6.24 -8.18 -19.10
N ARG A 242 -5.18 -8.98 -19.25
CA ARG A 242 -3.98 -8.60 -20.02
C ARG A 242 -4.28 -8.29 -21.47
N SER A 243 -5.07 -9.15 -22.12
CA SER A 243 -5.47 -8.95 -23.52
C SER A 243 -6.22 -7.63 -23.70
N LEU A 244 -7.06 -7.27 -22.72
CA LEU A 244 -7.77 -6.00 -22.73
C LEU A 244 -6.82 -4.81 -22.57
N PHE A 245 -5.87 -4.85 -21.64
CA PHE A 245 -4.85 -3.81 -21.49
C PHE A 245 -4.11 -3.55 -22.79
N HIS A 246 -3.58 -4.61 -23.42
CA HIS A 246 -2.80 -4.49 -24.65
C HIS A 246 -3.63 -3.93 -25.79
N TYR A 247 -4.88 -4.37 -25.93
CA TYR A 247 -5.77 -3.87 -26.99
C TYR A 247 -6.10 -2.39 -26.79
N LEU A 248 -6.45 -1.99 -25.56
CA LEU A 248 -6.78 -0.60 -25.24
C LEU A 248 -5.58 0.30 -25.49
N GLU A 249 -4.39 -0.07 -25.01
CA GLU A 249 -3.16 0.70 -25.22
C GLU A 249 -2.80 0.85 -26.70
N ALA A 250 -2.97 -0.21 -27.51
CA ALA A 250 -2.73 -0.12 -28.94
C ALA A 250 -3.77 0.73 -29.69
N LYS A 251 -4.98 0.89 -29.13
CA LYS A 251 -6.12 1.54 -29.79
C LYS A 251 -6.29 3.01 -29.43
N THR A 252 -5.86 3.43 -28.25
CA THR A 252 -6.00 4.80 -27.72
C THR A 252 -4.69 5.55 -27.73
#